data_AF-A0A4Q7VF29-F1
#
_entry.id   AF-A0A4Q7VF29-F1
#
_cell.length_a   1.000
_cell.length_b   1.000
_cell.length_c   1.000
_cell.angle_alpha   90.00
_cell.angle_beta   90.00
_cell.angle_gamma   90.00
#
_symmetry.space_group_name_H-M   'P 1'
#
loop_
_entity.id
_entity.type
_entity.pdbx_description
1 polymer ?
#
loop_
_entity_poly.entity_id
_entity_poly.type
_entity_poly.pdbx_seq_one_letter_code
_entity_poly.pdbx_strand_id
1 'polypeptide(L)'
;MGSVKAIQMAIDDFGGQVLGRKIEVLSAGYQNRLDVTSAKAREWYDQAGMSMIIESTDSASALALQRLGVEKKKFTIIVSE
;
A
#
# COMPACT_ATOMS: atom_id res chain seq x y z
N MET A 1 -5.02 12.25 2.42
CA MET A 1 -4.50 12.21 3.82
C MET A 1 -5.45 11.50 4.79
N GLY A 2 -6.77 11.50 4.57
CA GLY A 2 -7.72 10.78 5.41
C GLY A 2 -7.44 9.27 5.52
N SER A 3 -7.13 8.61 4.40
CA SER A 3 -6.80 7.18 4.37
C SER A 3 -5.58 6.82 5.23
N VAL A 4 -4.48 7.57 5.12
CA VAL A 4 -3.27 7.35 5.94
C VAL A 4 -3.57 7.51 7.43
N LYS A 5 -4.38 8.51 7.80
CA LYS A 5 -4.77 8.71 9.21
C LYS A 5 -5.65 7.57 9.72
N ALA A 6 -6.61 7.10 8.92
CA ALA A 6 -7.46 5.96 9.27
C ALA A 6 -6.63 4.67 9.44
N ILE A 7 -5.63 4.45 8.58
CA ILE A 7 -4.69 3.32 8.71
C ILE A 7 -3.89 3.44 10.01
N GLN A 8 -3.37 4.63 10.34
CA GLN A 8 -2.64 4.83 11.58
C GLN A 8 -3.52 4.55 12.81
N MET A 9 -4.77 5.03 12.81
CA MET A 9 -5.72 4.72 13.88
C MET A 9 -5.96 3.21 14.02
N ALA A 10 -6.16 2.50 12.91
CA ALA A 10 -6.33 1.05 12.93
C ALA A 10 -5.10 0.31 13.48
N ILE A 11 -3.89 0.81 13.22
CA ILE A 11 -2.64 0.27 13.77
C ILE A 11 -2.57 0.51 15.28
N ASP A 12 -2.91 1.72 15.72
CA ASP A 12 -2.91 2.09 17.12
C ASP A 12 -3.93 1.23 17.90
N ASP A 13 -5.13 1.04 17.36
CA ASP A 13 -6.20 0.19 17.93
C ASP A 13 -5.79 -1.29 18.00
N PHE A 14 -5.01 -1.78 17.02
CA PHE A 14 -4.48 -3.14 17.01
C PHE A 14 -3.31 -3.36 17.99
N GLY A 15 -2.69 -2.29 18.48
CA GLY A 15 -1.55 -2.34 19.40
C GLY A 15 -0.17 -2.23 18.73
N GLY A 16 -0.10 -1.76 17.48
CA GLY A 16 1.14 -1.31 16.83
C GLY A 16 2.14 -2.40 16.40
N GLN A 17 1.88 -3.67 16.68
CA GLN A 17 2.78 -4.78 16.33
C GLN A 17 2.04 -6.07 16.01
N VAL A 18 2.63 -6.90 15.16
CA VAL A 18 2.11 -8.22 14.78
C VAL A 18 3.28 -9.19 14.61
N LEU A 19 3.16 -10.41 15.12
CA LEU A 19 4.22 -11.43 15.10
C LEU A 19 5.58 -10.91 15.64
N GLY A 20 5.55 -10.07 16.68
CA GLY A 20 6.75 -9.50 17.30
C GLY A 20 7.46 -8.41 16.47
N ARG A 21 6.82 -7.88 15.42
CA ARG A 21 7.36 -6.81 14.58
C ARG A 21 6.43 -5.59 14.61
N LYS A 22 7.00 -4.39 14.64
CA LYS A 22 6.23 -3.14 14.52
C LYS A 22 5.56 -3.04 13.16
N ILE A 23 4.35 -2.49 13.14
CA ILE A 23 3.66 -2.15 11.90
C ILE A 23 4.10 -0.73 11.50
N GLU A 24 4.64 -0.59 10.30
CA GLU A 24 5.10 0.68 9.75
C GLU A 24 4.24 1.08 8.53
N VAL A 25 3.93 2.37 8.41
CA VAL A 25 3.16 2.92 7.29
C VAL A 25 4.06 3.81 6.44
N LEU A 26 4.17 3.48 5.17
CA LEU A 26 4.73 4.37 4.15
C LEU A 26 3.59 4.91 3.29
N SER A 27 3.64 6.19 2.96
CA SER A 27 2.65 6.84 2.10
C SER A 27 3.33 7.64 0.99
N ALA A 28 2.78 7.56 -0.22
CA ALA A 28 3.23 8.35 -1.36
C ALA A 28 2.03 8.81 -2.17
N GLY A 29 2.00 10.08 -2.56
CA GLY A 29 1.06 10.57 -3.57
C GLY A 29 1.56 10.23 -4.96
N TYR A 30 0.72 9.60 -5.78
CA TYR A 30 1.06 9.20 -7.15
C TYR A 30 0.45 10.11 -8.23
N GLN A 31 -0.22 11.21 -7.84
CA GLN A 31 -0.69 12.26 -8.75
C GLN A 31 -1.56 11.72 -9.92
N ASN A 32 -2.31 10.64 -9.71
CA ASN A 32 -3.09 9.94 -10.73
C ASN A 32 -2.28 9.50 -11.96
N ARG A 33 -0.99 9.22 -11.75
CA ARG A 33 -0.05 8.78 -12.78
C ARG A 33 0.34 7.33 -12.58
N LEU A 34 -0.08 6.49 -13.52
CA LEU A 34 0.13 5.06 -13.47
C LEU A 34 1.61 4.64 -13.44
N ASP A 35 2.46 5.39 -14.13
CA ASP A 35 3.90 5.15 -14.15
C ASP A 35 4.54 5.42 -12.78
N VAL A 36 4.10 6.47 -12.10
CA VAL A 36 4.52 6.80 -10.72
C VAL A 36 4.06 5.72 -9.74
N THR A 37 2.79 5.31 -9.83
CA THR A 37 2.23 4.23 -8.99
C THR A 37 3.04 2.94 -9.13
N SER A 38 3.27 2.50 -10.36
CA SER A 38 3.94 1.23 -10.64
C SER A 38 5.41 1.26 -10.22
N ALA A 39 6.12 2.37 -10.49
CA ALA A 39 7.52 2.52 -10.09
C ALA A 39 7.67 2.50 -8.57
N LYS A 40 6.81 3.24 -7.85
CA LYS A 40 6.86 3.30 -6.37
C LYS A 40 6.52 1.97 -5.73
N ALA A 41 5.51 1.26 -6.23
CA ALA A 41 5.15 -0.05 -5.73
C ALA A 41 6.28 -1.09 -5.93
N ARG A 42 6.97 -1.06 -7.09
CA ARG A 42 8.13 -1.93 -7.33
C ARG A 42 9.27 -1.62 -6.37
N GLU A 43 9.61 -0.35 -6.20
CA GLU A 43 10.62 0.09 -5.22
C GLU A 43 10.29 -0.41 -3.81
N TRP A 44 9.04 -0.25 -3.36
CA TRP A 44 8.64 -0.68 -2.03
C TRP A 44 8.68 -2.19 -1.83
N TYR A 45 8.21 -2.97 -2.80
CA TYR A 45 8.26 -4.43 -2.71
C TYR A 45 9.69 -4.96 -2.77
N ASP A 46 10.55 -4.37 -3.59
CA ASP A 46 11.90 -4.88 -3.84
C ASP A 46 12.94 -4.36 -2.84
N GLN A 47 12.78 -3.14 -2.32
CA GLN A 47 13.80 -2.47 -1.51
C GLN A 47 13.34 -2.12 -0.09
N ALA A 48 12.05 -1.81 0.11
CA ALA A 48 11.53 -1.39 1.42
C ALA A 48 10.93 -2.54 2.25
N GLY A 49 11.00 -3.79 1.77
CA GLY A 49 10.45 -4.95 2.47
C GLY A 49 8.92 -4.92 2.59
N MET A 50 8.24 -4.20 1.69
CA MET A 50 6.80 -3.99 1.76
C MET A 50 6.03 -5.31 1.75
N SER A 51 5.05 -5.43 2.64
CA SER A 51 4.23 -6.63 2.79
C SER A 51 2.85 -6.50 2.13
N MET A 52 2.33 -5.27 2.05
CA MET A 52 1.01 -4.98 1.54
C MET A 52 0.94 -3.54 1.02
N ILE A 53 0.18 -3.32 -0.06
CA ILE A 53 -0.21 -1.98 -0.51
C ILE A 53 -1.73 -1.81 -0.35
N ILE A 54 -2.14 -0.64 0.12
CA ILE A 54 -3.54 -0.19 0.16
C ILE A 54 -3.66 1.03 -0.76
N GLU A 55 -4.55 0.97 -1.74
CA GLU A 55 -4.80 2.04 -2.72
C GLU A 55 -6.29 2.36 -2.80
N SER A 56 -6.66 3.61 -3.13
CA SER A 56 -8.06 4.04 -3.04
C SER A 56 -8.57 5.05 -4.07
N THR A 57 -7.85 5.37 -5.17
CA THR A 57 -8.18 6.56 -5.97
C THR A 57 -8.55 6.28 -7.42
N ASP A 58 -7.89 5.36 -8.13
CA ASP A 58 -8.23 5.13 -9.55
C ASP A 58 -8.11 3.66 -10.02
N SER A 59 -9.04 3.26 -10.89
CA SER A 59 -9.14 1.87 -11.35
C SER A 59 -7.94 1.37 -12.16
N ALA A 60 -7.22 2.25 -12.86
CA ALA A 60 -6.07 1.85 -13.67
C ALA A 60 -4.87 1.53 -12.77
N SER A 61 -4.60 2.38 -11.79
CA SER A 61 -3.64 2.14 -10.71
C SER A 61 -3.98 0.88 -9.93
N ALA A 62 -5.24 0.70 -9.54
CA ALA A 62 -5.71 -0.48 -8.83
C ALA A 62 -5.41 -1.78 -9.60
N LEU A 63 -5.72 -1.84 -10.90
CA LEU A 63 -5.46 -3.02 -11.72
C LEU A 63 -3.97 -3.31 -11.88
N ALA A 64 -3.15 -2.28 -12.04
CA ALA A 64 -1.70 -2.44 -12.15
C ALA A 64 -1.07 -2.92 -10.84
N LEU A 65 -1.51 -2.37 -9.70
CA LEU A 65 -1.06 -2.81 -8.38
C LEU A 65 -1.48 -4.24 -8.09
N GLN A 66 -2.71 -4.64 -8.44
CA GLN A 66 -3.14 -6.02 -8.29
C GLN A 66 -2.27 -6.99 -9.11
N ARG A 67 -1.99 -6.67 -10.38
CA ARG A 67 -1.09 -7.49 -11.22
C ARG A 67 0.30 -7.60 -10.62
N LEU A 68 0.85 -6.50 -10.12
CA LEU A 68 2.16 -6.49 -9.47
C LEU A 68 2.15 -7.28 -8.15
N GLY A 69 1.08 -7.17 -7.37
CA GLY A 69 0.89 -7.96 -6.14
C GLY A 69 0.91 -9.46 -6.43
N VAL A 70 0.24 -9.90 -7.49
CA VAL A 70 0.30 -11.30 -7.96
C VAL A 70 1.73 -11.69 -8.37
N GLU A 71 2.40 -10.87 -9.19
CA GLU A 71 3.79 -11.10 -9.64
C GLU A 71 4.75 -11.26 -8.45
N LYS A 72 4.61 -10.39 -7.44
CA LYS A 72 5.49 -10.32 -6.26
C LYS A 72 5.03 -11.22 -5.11
N LYS A 73 3.89 -11.90 -5.23
CA LYS A 73 3.22 -12.67 -4.15
C LYS A 73 2.99 -11.83 -2.88
N LYS A 74 2.44 -10.63 -3.06
CA LYS A 74 2.14 -9.65 -2.01
C LYS A 74 0.66 -9.29 -2.01
N PHE A 75 0.14 -8.93 -0.85
CA PHE A 75 -1.26 -8.52 -0.72
C PHE A 75 -1.45 -7.11 -1.27
N THR A 76 -2.55 -6.89 -1.97
CA THR A 76 -3.00 -5.55 -2.39
C THR A 76 -4.47 -5.43 -2.02
N ILE A 77 -4.82 -4.37 -1.31
CA ILE A 77 -6.20 -4.05 -0.95
C ILE A 77 -6.59 -2.78 -1.70
N ILE A 78 -7.66 -2.86 -2.48
CA ILE A 78 -8.22 -1.71 -3.17
C ILE A 78 -9.47 -1.28 -2.42
N VAL A 79 -9.51 0.00 -2.03
CA VAL A 79 -10.64 0.61 -1.35
C VAL A 79 -11.35 1.51 -2.34
N SER A 80 -12.58 1.20 -2.70
CA SER A 80 -13.42 2.15 -3.44
C SER A 80 -13.94 3.22 -2.49
N GLU A 81 -13.79 4.49 -2.83
CA GLU A 81 -14.58 5.58 -2.22
C GLU A 81 -16.03 5.58 -2.73
#